data_AF-A0A1G2W3S2-F1
#
_entry.id   AF-A0A1G2W3S2-F1
#
_cell.length_a   1.000
_cell.length_b   1.000
_cell.length_c   1.000
_cell.angle_alpha   90.00
_cell.angle_beta   90.00
_cell.angle_gamma   90.00
#
_symmetry.space_group_name_H-M   'P 1'
#
loop_
_entity.id
_entity.type
_entity.pdbx_description
1 polymer ?
#
loop_
_entity_poly.entity_id
_entity_poly.type
_entity_poly.pdbx_seq_one_letter_code
_entity_poly.pdbx_strand_id
1 'polypeptide(L)'
;MISILVAALLVGAATAARAALGPKLGALSPFMLYVAAVLVAGLVRGPVCGALVMLGGGAVGFTLFLDGAARDGSVVALMIFWGVSAPVLVTANELRVQLGRAMARLSDALERRNRITP
;
A
#
# COMPACT_ATOMS: atom_id res chain seq x y z
N MET A 1 4.37 13.68 10.62
CA MET A 1 2.98 14.11 10.33
C MET A 1 2.50 13.75 8.94
N ILE A 2 3.17 14.15 7.85
CA ILE A 2 2.61 13.96 6.50
C ILE A 2 2.42 12.47 6.13
N SER A 3 3.34 11.58 6.49
CA SER A 3 3.18 10.13 6.22
C SER A 3 2.00 9.51 6.97
N ILE A 4 1.65 10.05 8.15
CA ILE A 4 0.48 9.60 8.93
C ILE A 4 -0.80 10.07 8.22
N LEU A 5 -0.84 11.31 7.75
CA LEU A 5 -1.96 11.82 6.95
C LEU A 5 -2.16 11.01 5.67
N VAL A 6 -1.09 10.73 4.93
CA VAL A 6 -1.15 9.90 3.72
C VAL A 6 -1.64 8.49 4.06
N ALA A 7 -1.14 7.89 5.14
CA ALA A 7 -1.59 6.58 5.57
C ALA A 7 -3.09 6.57 5.93
N ALA A 8 -3.55 7.56 6.70
CA ALA A 8 -4.97 7.69 7.05
C ALA A 8 -5.86 7.88 5.82
N LEU A 9 -5.43 8.70 4.86
CA LEU A 9 -6.14 8.92 3.59
C LEU A 9 -6.22 7.63 2.77
N LEU A 10 -5.12 6.89 2.65
CA LEU A 10 -5.07 5.64 1.89
C LEU A 10 -5.91 4.54 2.53
N VAL A 11 -5.86 4.41 3.85
CA VAL A 11 -6.73 3.47 4.59
C VAL A 11 -8.19 3.88 4.42
N GLY A 12 -8.53 5.15 4.57
CA GLY A 12 -9.89 5.66 4.38
C GLY A 12 -10.40 5.43 2.96
N ALA A 13 -9.59 5.72 1.94
CA ALA A 13 -9.93 5.51 0.54
C ALA A 13 -10.13 4.03 0.21
N ALA A 14 -9.23 3.15 0.68
CA ALA A 14 -9.39 1.70 0.53
C ALA A 14 -10.66 1.19 1.22
N THR A 15 -10.99 1.74 2.40
CA THR A 15 -12.21 1.41 3.14
C THR A 15 -13.47 1.85 2.38
N ALA A 16 -13.48 3.06 1.83
CA ALA A 16 -14.60 3.58 1.04
C ALA A 16 -14.79 2.79 -0.26
N ALA A 17 -13.69 2.48 -0.97
CA ALA A 17 -13.70 1.64 -2.15
C ALA A 17 -14.23 0.24 -1.83
N ARG A 18 -13.83 -0.34 -0.69
CA ARG A 18 -14.36 -1.61 -0.19
C ARG A 18 -15.88 -1.54 0.02
N ALA A 19 -16.36 -0.50 0.68
CA ALA A 19 -17.80 -0.32 0.93
C ALA A 19 -18.60 -0.21 -0.38
N ALA A 20 -18.07 0.54 -1.36
CA ALA A 20 -18.72 0.72 -2.65
C ALA A 20 -18.70 -0.53 -3.54
N LEU A 21 -17.60 -1.31 -3.49
CA LEU A 21 -17.40 -2.49 -4.33
C LEU A 21 -17.87 -3.80 -3.69
N GLY A 22 -18.18 -3.80 -2.39
CA GLY A 22 -18.70 -4.93 -1.63
C GLY A 22 -19.85 -5.69 -2.33
N PRO A 23 -20.86 -5.00 -2.92
CA PRO A 23 -21.95 -5.67 -3.64
C PRO A 23 -21.52 -6.44 -4.89
N LYS A 24 -20.36 -6.12 -5.47
CA LYS A 24 -19.89 -6.65 -6.77
C LYS A 24 -18.77 -7.68 -6.66
N LEU A 25 -17.96 -7.63 -5.61
CA LEU A 25 -16.70 -8.38 -5.56
C LEU A 25 -16.74 -9.68 -4.74
N GLY A 26 -17.88 -10.02 -4.12
CA GLY A 26 -18.02 -11.25 -3.33
C GLY A 26 -17.07 -11.33 -2.11
N ALA A 27 -17.19 -12.42 -1.33
CA ALA A 27 -16.53 -12.58 -0.03
C ALA A 27 -14.98 -12.65 -0.08
N LEU A 28 -14.38 -12.87 -1.25
CA LEU A 28 -12.93 -13.09 -1.42
C LEU A 28 -12.09 -11.80 -1.62
N SER A 29 -12.71 -10.69 -1.99
CA SER A 29 -12.02 -9.43 -2.32
C SER A 29 -11.64 -8.42 -1.20
N PRO A 30 -12.05 -8.51 0.08
CA PRO A 30 -12.01 -7.32 0.94
C PRO A 30 -10.62 -6.83 1.37
N PHE A 31 -9.61 -7.71 1.43
CA PHE A 31 -8.26 -7.34 1.86
C PHE A 31 -7.31 -6.94 0.73
N MET A 32 -7.59 -7.33 -0.52
CA MET A 32 -6.71 -6.98 -1.66
C MET A 32 -6.62 -5.47 -1.88
N LEU A 33 -7.70 -4.72 -1.63
CA LEU A 33 -7.71 -3.26 -1.74
C LEU A 33 -6.77 -2.60 -0.74
N TYR A 34 -6.65 -3.15 0.48
CA TYR A 34 -5.69 -2.66 1.46
C TYR A 34 -4.25 -3.01 1.06
N VAL A 35 -4.01 -4.17 0.45
CA VAL A 35 -2.66 -4.53 -0.07
C VAL A 35 -2.20 -3.54 -1.14
N ALA A 36 -3.10 -3.15 -2.06
CA ALA A 36 -2.81 -2.11 -3.05
C ALA A 36 -2.48 -0.76 -2.39
N ALA A 37 -3.20 -0.38 -1.33
CA ALA A 37 -2.88 0.82 -0.56
C ALA A 37 -1.50 0.75 0.13
N VAL A 38 -1.13 -0.42 0.67
CA VAL A 38 0.21 -0.66 1.25
C VAL A 38 1.31 -0.50 0.20
N LEU A 39 1.12 -1.07 -0.99
CA LEU A 39 2.06 -0.94 -2.11
C LEU A 39 2.27 0.53 -2.49
N VAL A 40 1.17 1.28 -2.71
CA VAL A 40 1.23 2.69 -3.08
C VAL A 40 1.94 3.52 -2.00
N ALA A 41 1.59 3.31 -0.73
CA ALA A 41 2.24 3.98 0.38
C ALA A 41 3.75 3.66 0.46
N GLY A 42 4.11 2.38 0.30
CA GLY A 42 5.49 1.92 0.29
C GLY A 42 6.32 2.53 -0.84
N LEU A 43 5.75 2.60 -2.04
CA LEU A 43 6.42 3.12 -3.23
C LEU A 43 6.60 4.64 -3.19
N VAL A 44 5.55 5.37 -2.79
CA VAL A 44 5.57 6.84 -2.83
C VAL A 44 6.33 7.42 -1.63
N ARG A 45 6.08 6.88 -0.42
CA ARG A 45 6.55 7.45 0.84
C ARG A 45 7.59 6.60 1.56
N GLY A 46 7.87 5.41 1.06
CA GLY A 46 8.82 4.48 1.67
C GLY A 46 8.19 3.54 2.68
N PRO A 47 9.00 2.66 3.27
CA PRO A 47 8.54 1.46 3.97
C PRO A 47 7.76 1.80 5.25
N VAL A 48 8.14 2.86 5.96
CA VAL A 48 7.44 3.28 7.19
C VAL A 48 6.00 3.67 6.90
N CYS A 49 5.74 4.38 5.79
CA CYS A 49 4.38 4.78 5.43
C CYS A 49 3.53 3.56 5.02
N GLY A 50 4.10 2.64 4.25
CA GLY A 50 3.42 1.40 3.90
C GLY A 50 3.14 0.51 5.11
N ALA A 51 4.05 0.45 6.08
CA ALA A 51 3.83 -0.25 7.34
C ALA A 51 2.67 0.36 8.14
N LEU A 52 2.56 1.69 8.19
CA LEU A 52 1.42 2.37 8.84
C LEU A 52 0.09 2.03 8.15
N VAL A 53 0.05 1.99 6.82
CA VAL A 53 -1.14 1.57 6.07
C VAL A 53 -1.44 0.09 6.29
N MET A 54 -0.43 -0.76 6.40
CA MET A 54 -0.60 -2.18 6.68
C MET A 54 -1.21 -2.39 8.07
N LEU A 55 -0.68 -1.71 9.10
CA LEU A 55 -1.22 -1.82 10.46
C LEU A 55 -2.62 -1.22 10.56
N GLY A 56 -2.82 -0.01 10.02
CA GLY A 56 -4.10 0.68 10.05
C GLY A 56 -5.19 -0.02 9.24
N GLY A 57 -4.86 -0.44 8.02
CA GLY A 57 -5.76 -1.20 7.15
C GLY A 57 -6.09 -2.59 7.72
N GLY A 58 -5.12 -3.24 8.37
CA GLY A 58 -5.35 -4.49 9.09
C GLY A 58 -6.33 -4.31 10.26
N ALA A 59 -6.13 -3.28 11.09
CA ALA A 59 -7.00 -3.00 12.22
C ALA A 59 -8.43 -2.63 11.77
N VAL A 60 -8.58 -1.73 10.81
CA VAL A 60 -9.88 -1.30 10.28
C VAL A 60 -10.58 -2.44 9.53
N GLY A 61 -9.83 -3.21 8.73
CA GLY A 61 -10.36 -4.39 8.06
C GLY A 61 -10.87 -5.42 9.06
N PHE A 62 -10.09 -5.71 10.10
CA PHE A 62 -10.43 -6.67 11.13
C PHE A 62 -11.71 -6.31 11.90
N THR A 63 -11.86 -5.05 12.35
CA THR A 63 -13.09 -4.62 13.04
C THR A 63 -14.32 -4.76 12.15
N LEU A 64 -14.21 -4.35 10.89
CA LEU A 64 -15.31 -4.43 9.92
C LEU A 64 -15.69 -5.88 9.54
N PHE A 65 -14.79 -6.85 9.72
CA PHE A 65 -15.07 -8.26 9.51
C PHE A 65 -15.68 -8.93 10.74
N LEU A 66 -15.28 -8.52 11.95
CA LEU A 66 -15.89 -8.99 13.19
C LEU A 66 -17.39 -8.63 13.27
N ASP A 67 -17.78 -7.48 12.72
CA ASP A 67 -19.17 -7.03 12.69
C ASP A 67 -20.07 -7.82 11.70
N GLY A 68 -19.49 -8.65 10.82
CA GLY A 68 -20.23 -9.32 9.74
C GLY A 68 -19.94 -10.81 9.51
N ALA A 69 -18.95 -11.40 10.20
CA ALA A 69 -18.50 -12.78 9.97
C ALA A 69 -18.06 -13.50 11.26
N ALA A 70 -17.92 -14.83 11.17
CA ALA A 70 -17.40 -15.65 12.27
C ALA A 70 -15.98 -15.23 12.66
N ARG A 71 -15.74 -15.11 13.98
CA ARG A 71 -14.50 -14.61 14.58
C ARG A 71 -13.24 -15.31 14.03
N ASP A 72 -13.29 -16.62 13.83
CA ASP A 72 -12.13 -17.39 13.33
C ASP A 72 -11.76 -17.03 11.89
N GLY A 73 -12.74 -16.80 11.02
CA GLY A 73 -12.50 -16.39 9.63
C GLY A 73 -11.83 -15.01 9.52
N SER A 74 -12.19 -14.09 10.42
CA SER A 74 -11.61 -12.74 10.46
C SER A 74 -10.12 -12.73 10.86
N VAL A 75 -9.72 -13.62 11.78
CA VAL A 75 -8.33 -13.77 12.23
C VAL A 75 -7.46 -14.34 11.12
N VAL A 76 -7.94 -15.40 10.44
CA VAL A 76 -7.22 -16.00 9.30
C VAL A 76 -7.04 -14.98 8.18
N ALA A 77 -8.07 -14.20 7.86
CA ALA A 77 -8.00 -13.18 6.82
C ALA A 77 -6.99 -12.07 7.18
N LEU A 78 -6.92 -11.64 8.45
CA LEU A 78 -5.92 -10.69 8.92
C LEU A 78 -4.49 -11.24 8.80
N MET A 79 -4.29 -12.50 9.20
CA MET A 79 -2.98 -13.17 9.09
C MET A 79 -2.52 -13.27 7.63
N ILE A 80 -3.42 -13.65 6.72
CA ILE A 80 -3.13 -13.70 5.28
C ILE A 80 -2.79 -12.30 4.77
N PHE A 81 -3.57 -11.28 5.15
CA PHE A 81 -3.32 -9.91 4.74
C PHE A 81 -1.94 -9.41 5.18
N TRP A 82 -1.55 -9.63 6.44
CA TRP A 82 -0.21 -9.27 6.91
C TRP A 82 0.88 -10.09 6.24
N GLY A 83 0.66 -11.39 6.06
CA GLY A 83 1.59 -12.29 5.37
C GLY A 83 1.86 -11.89 3.92
N VAL A 84 0.85 -11.37 3.21
CA VAL A 84 0.99 -10.86 1.84
C VAL A 84 1.54 -9.43 1.80
N SER A 85 1.12 -8.57 2.74
CA SER A 85 1.51 -7.15 2.75
C SER A 85 2.98 -6.95 3.08
N ALA A 86 3.57 -7.80 3.94
CA ALA A 86 4.98 -7.72 4.30
C ALA A 86 5.93 -7.86 3.08
N PRO A 87 5.87 -8.92 2.26
CA PRO A 87 6.70 -9.02 1.06
C PRO A 87 6.37 -7.94 0.02
N VAL A 88 5.10 -7.53 -0.11
CA VAL A 88 4.71 -6.40 -0.99
C VAL A 88 5.39 -5.10 -0.56
N LEU A 89 5.51 -4.85 0.74
CA LEU A 89 6.18 -3.66 1.25
C LEU A 89 7.70 -3.69 1.00
N VAL A 90 8.30 -4.87 1.13
CA VAL A 90 9.72 -5.08 0.82
C VAL A 90 9.99 -4.81 -0.66
N THR A 91 9.18 -5.40 -1.56
CA THR A 91 9.34 -5.18 -3.00
C THR A 91 9.03 -3.75 -3.40
N ALA A 92 8.03 -3.11 -2.80
CA ALA A 92 7.73 -1.69 -3.02
C ALA A 92 8.93 -0.79 -2.68
N ASN A 93 9.60 -1.05 -1.56
CA ASN A 93 10.78 -0.29 -1.16
C ASN A 93 11.96 -0.51 -2.12
N GLU A 94 12.20 -1.76 -2.53
CA GLU A 94 13.25 -2.08 -3.49
C GLU A 94 13.01 -1.38 -4.83
N LEU A 95 11.78 -1.44 -5.35
CA LEU A 95 11.38 -0.72 -6.57
C LEU A 95 11.56 0.78 -6.43
N ARG A 96 11.16 1.37 -5.31
CA ARG A 96 11.34 2.80 -5.02
C ARG A 96 12.81 3.21 -5.11
N VAL A 97 13.70 2.42 -4.50
CA VAL A 97 15.15 2.68 -4.52
C VAL A 97 15.71 2.54 -5.93
N GLN A 98 15.33 1.49 -6.66
CA GLN A 98 15.78 1.26 -8.04
C GLN A 98 15.33 2.38 -8.98
N LEU A 99 14.06 2.79 -8.90
CA LEU A 99 13.51 3.91 -9.67
C LEU A 99 14.21 5.22 -9.34
N GLY A 100 14.49 5.49 -8.07
CA GLY A 100 15.24 6.68 -7.65
C GLY A 100 16.64 6.73 -8.26
N ARG A 101 17.37 5.60 -8.25
CA ARG A 101 18.70 5.50 -8.87
C ARG A 101 18.64 5.64 -10.39
N ALA A 102 17.64 5.02 -11.03
CA ALA A 102 17.47 5.08 -12.48
C ALA A 102 17.17 6.52 -12.95
N MET A 103 16.28 7.22 -12.24
CA MET A 103 15.96 8.63 -12.53
C MET A 103 17.18 9.54 -12.34
N ALA A 104 17.95 9.37 -11.28
CA ALA A 104 19.17 10.15 -11.06
C ALA A 104 20.18 9.98 -12.21
N ARG A 105 20.41 8.73 -12.66
CA ARG A 105 21.29 8.45 -13.80
C ARG A 105 20.78 9.09 -15.09
N LEU A 106 19.47 9.09 -15.32
CA LEU A 106 18.84 9.73 -16.48
C LEU A 106 19.03 11.26 -16.41
N SER A 107 18.78 11.88 -15.27
CA SER A 107 18.99 13.31 -15.03
C SER A 107 20.44 13.71 -15.30
N ASP A 108 21.42 12.97 -14.77
CA ASP A 108 22.84 13.23 -15.00
C ASP A 108 23.24 13.07 -16.47
N ALA A 109 22.64 12.13 -17.19
CA ALA A 109 22.90 11.93 -18.62
C ALA A 109 22.32 13.08 -19.45
N LEU A 110 21.11 13.54 -19.11
CA LEU A 110 20.46 14.69 -19.75
C LEU A 110 21.24 15.98 -19.50
N GLU A 111 21.70 16.21 -18.27
CA GLU A 111 22.48 17.39 -17.91
C GLU A 111 23.84 17.41 -18.64
N ARG A 112 24.53 16.26 -18.69
CA ARG A 112 25.76 16.12 -19.49
C ARG A 112 25.53 16.39 -20.97
N ARG A 113 24.44 15.87 -21.55
CA ARG A 113 24.08 16.13 -22.94
C ARG A 113 23.83 17.62 -23.19
N ASN A 114 23.07 18.28 -22.32
CA ASN A 114 22.76 19.71 -22.44
C ASN A 114 24.01 20.61 -22.33
N ARG A 115 25.06 20.17 -21.62
CA ARG A 115 26.35 20.88 -21.59
C ARG A 115 27.17 20.72 -22.87
N ILE A 116 26.96 19.67 -23.65
CA ILE A 116 27.73 19.37 -24.88
C ILE A 116 27.04 19.98 -26.12
N THR A 117 25.72 20.05 -26.13
CA THR A 117 24.92 20.74 -27.15
C THR A 117 24.13 21.90 -26.50
N PRO A 118 24.71 23.12 -26.43
CA PRO A 118 24.00 24.31 -25.96
C PRO A 118 22.93 24.78 -26.94
#